data_AF-A0A849P9Q7-F1
#
_entry.id   AF-A0A849P9Q7-F1
#
_cell.length_a   1.000
_cell.length_b   1.000
_cell.length_c   1.000
_cell.angle_alpha   90.00
_cell.angle_beta   90.00
_cell.angle_gamma   90.00
#
_symmetry.space_group_name_H-M   'P 1'
#
loop_
_entity.id
_entity.type
_entity.pdbx_description
1 polymer ?
#
loop_
_entity_poly.entity_id
_entity_poly.type
_entity_poly.pdbx_seq_one_letter_code
_entity_poly.pdbx_strand_id
1 'polypeptide(L)'
;MRTLRFSASLTVLFSALLPGVVGLWVGAAFFIYQIFLAIGSDVSLNIPFAFQIWMLTAMHGLVMYAIPSLLLGVALIFFLDRGVLKKKFALISILVALVMTVWAVGTVDFTGSIALIFGLSVVAVYVFLLWITVPMEQRKTAKLFDELNKS
;
A
#
# COMPACT_ATOMS: atom_id res chain seq x y z
N MET A 1 -18.53 -9.10 14.14
CA MET A 1 -17.93 -9.02 12.79
C MET A 1 -17.43 -7.60 12.53
N ARG A 2 -16.25 -7.45 11.90
CA ARG A 2 -15.82 -6.17 11.31
C ARG A 2 -16.33 -6.13 9.88
N THR A 3 -17.02 -5.07 9.52
CA THR A 3 -17.41 -4.80 8.14
C THR A 3 -16.23 -4.10 7.46
N LEU A 4 -15.77 -4.67 6.35
CA LEU A 4 -14.84 -4.01 5.43
C LEU A 4 -15.48 -2.70 4.95
N ARG A 5 -14.66 -1.67 4.73
CA ARG A 5 -15.11 -0.41 4.14
C ARG A 5 -15.62 -0.60 2.70
N PHE A 6 -15.08 -1.59 2.01
CA PHE A 6 -15.39 -1.91 0.62
C PHE A 6 -15.83 -3.37 0.47
N SER A 7 -16.38 -3.72 -0.68
CA SER A 7 -16.60 -5.13 -1.02
C SER A 7 -15.28 -5.92 -0.97
N ALA A 8 -15.39 -7.24 -0.83
CA ALA A 8 -14.23 -8.13 -0.90
C ALA A 8 -13.44 -7.92 -2.22
N SER A 9 -14.14 -7.86 -3.36
CA SER A 9 -13.54 -7.63 -4.67
C SER A 9 -12.74 -6.32 -4.74
N LEU A 10 -13.29 -5.22 -4.23
CA LEU A 10 -12.60 -3.94 -4.19
C LEU A 10 -11.40 -3.96 -3.24
N THR A 11 -11.50 -4.68 -2.13
CA THR A 11 -10.37 -4.82 -1.18
C THR A 11 -9.21 -5.58 -1.81
N VAL A 12 -9.47 -6.66 -2.56
CA VAL A 12 -8.43 -7.36 -3.33
C VAL A 12 -7.81 -6.43 -4.38
N LEU A 13 -8.65 -5.71 -5.13
CA LEU A 13 -8.18 -4.77 -6.15
C LEU A 13 -7.26 -3.70 -5.55
N PHE A 14 -7.67 -3.05 -4.45
CA PHE A 14 -6.83 -2.05 -3.79
C PHE A 14 -5.56 -2.65 -3.20
N SER A 15 -5.58 -3.90 -2.72
CA SER A 15 -4.38 -4.59 -2.26
C SER A 15 -3.38 -4.80 -3.40
N ALA A 16 -3.86 -5.19 -4.58
CA ALA A 16 -3.06 -5.37 -5.79
C ALA A 16 -2.45 -4.05 -6.31
N LEU A 17 -3.18 -2.94 -6.16
CA LEU A 17 -2.70 -1.60 -6.55
C LEU A 17 -1.75 -0.97 -5.52
N LEU A 18 -1.76 -1.44 -4.27
CA LEU A 18 -0.99 -0.86 -3.16
C LEU A 18 0.51 -0.68 -3.49
N PRO A 19 1.22 -1.66 -4.08
CA PRO A 19 2.63 -1.49 -4.41
C PRO A 19 2.88 -0.41 -5.46
N GLY A 20 1.99 -0.25 -6.44
CA GLY A 20 2.07 0.83 -7.42
C GLY A 20 1.87 2.20 -6.78
N VAL A 21 0.92 2.32 -5.85
CA VAL A 21 0.71 3.56 -5.07
C VAL A 21 1.94 3.88 -4.22
N VAL A 22 2.52 2.90 -3.53
CA VAL A 22 3.76 3.08 -2.76
C VAL A 22 4.91 3.49 -3.68
N GLY A 23 5.07 2.84 -4.83
CA GLY A 23 6.08 3.17 -5.82
C GLY A 23 5.96 4.60 -6.35
N LEU A 24 4.72 5.08 -6.59
CA LEU A 24 4.46 6.47 -6.97
C LEU A 24 4.95 7.46 -5.91
N TRP A 25 4.66 7.20 -4.63
CA TRP A 25 5.09 8.06 -3.53
C TRP A 25 6.61 8.05 -3.34
N VAL A 26 7.23 6.87 -3.38
CA VAL A 26 8.70 6.72 -3.24
C VAL A 26 9.42 7.41 -4.39
N GLY A 27 8.98 7.18 -5.63
CA GLY A 27 9.62 7.83 -6.77
C GLY A 27 9.37 9.35 -6.80
N ALA A 28 8.24 9.85 -6.27
CA ALA A 28 8.01 11.28 -6.11
C ALA A 28 9.00 11.87 -5.07
N ALA A 29 9.28 11.15 -3.99
CA ALA A 29 10.31 11.56 -3.03
C ALA A 29 11.70 11.61 -3.67
N PHE A 30 12.07 10.63 -4.50
CA PHE A 30 13.33 10.68 -5.26
C PHE A 30 13.35 11.83 -6.27
N PHE A 31 12.24 12.11 -6.94
CA PHE A 31 12.14 13.23 -7.87
C PHE A 31 12.36 14.57 -7.17
N ILE A 32 11.70 14.79 -6.04
CA ILE A 32 11.87 16.00 -5.21
C ILE A 32 13.31 16.11 -4.70
N TYR A 33 13.90 15.00 -4.24
CA TYR A 33 15.30 14.96 -3.80
C TYR A 33 16.27 15.42 -4.91
N GLN A 34 16.05 14.97 -6.15
CA GLN A 34 16.87 15.40 -7.29
C GLN A 34 16.73 16.90 -7.60
N ILE A 35 15.52 17.46 -7.46
CA ILE A 35 15.31 18.91 -7.60
C ILE A 35 16.13 19.68 -6.56
N PHE A 36 16.09 19.25 -5.29
CA PHE A 36 16.84 19.91 -4.22
C PHE A 36 18.36 19.84 -4.42
N LEU A 37 18.89 18.70 -4.90
CA LEU A 37 20.30 18.56 -5.21
C LEU A 37 20.76 19.53 -6.30
N ALA A 38 19.95 19.72 -7.34
CA ALA A 38 20.28 20.62 -8.44
C ALA A 38 20.18 22.11 -8.07
N ILE A 39 19.34 22.47 -7.09
CA ILE A 39 19.21 23.88 -6.63
C ILE A 39 20.47 24.37 -5.90
N GLY A 40 21.30 23.46 -5.37
CA GLY A 40 22.50 23.80 -4.58
C GLY A 40 23.84 23.33 -5.17
N SER A 41 23.85 22.83 -6.40
CA SER A 41 25.08 22.31 -7.04
C SER A 41 25.19 22.78 -8.50
N ASP A 42 26.41 22.74 -9.05
CA ASP A 42 26.65 22.99 -10.49
C ASP A 42 26.11 21.86 -11.40
N VAL A 43 25.39 20.89 -10.83
CA VAL A 43 24.81 19.77 -11.57
C VAL A 43 23.53 20.24 -12.25
N SER A 44 23.54 20.23 -13.58
CA SER A 44 22.34 20.53 -14.38
C SER A 44 21.22 19.54 -14.04
N LEU A 45 20.05 20.05 -13.64
CA LEU A 45 18.86 19.23 -13.38
C LEU A 45 18.42 18.52 -14.67
N ASN A 46 18.67 17.22 -14.77
CA ASN A 46 18.15 16.40 -15.88
C ASN A 46 16.72 15.96 -15.56
N ILE A 47 15.76 16.86 -15.78
CA ILE A 47 14.32 16.63 -15.54
C ILE A 47 13.81 15.37 -16.25
N PRO A 48 14.14 15.11 -17.54
CA PRO A 48 13.72 13.89 -18.22
C PRO A 48 14.16 12.61 -17.50
N PHE A 49 15.41 12.56 -17.03
CA PHE A 49 15.94 11.40 -16.32
C PHE A 49 15.29 11.20 -14.95
N ALA A 50 15.10 12.27 -14.17
CA ALA A 50 14.41 12.19 -12.89
C ALA A 50 12.95 11.70 -13.04
N PHE A 51 12.27 12.14 -14.10
CA PHE A 51 10.92 11.67 -14.43
C PHE A 51 10.89 10.19 -14.80
N GLN A 52 11.87 9.72 -15.59
CA GLN A 52 12.00 8.30 -15.92
C GLN A 52 12.20 7.44 -14.67
N ILE A 53 13.04 7.87 -13.71
CA ILE A 53 13.22 7.17 -12.43
C ILE A 53 11.91 7.10 -11.65
N TRP A 54 11.14 8.19 -11.59
CA TRP A 54 9.86 8.21 -10.91
C TRP A 54 8.88 7.20 -11.52
N MET A 55 8.68 7.28 -12.84
CA MET A 55 7.79 6.38 -13.58
C MET A 55 8.24 4.92 -13.45
N LEU A 56 9.54 4.66 -13.56
CA LEU A 56 10.10 3.33 -13.40
C LEU A 56 9.83 2.78 -11.99
N THR A 57 9.99 3.59 -10.96
CA THR A 57 9.73 3.19 -9.56
C THR A 57 8.24 2.82 -9.36
N ALA A 58 7.34 3.62 -9.92
CA ALA A 58 5.90 3.36 -9.87
C ALA A 58 5.51 2.07 -10.61
N MET A 59 5.99 1.92 -11.85
CA MET A 59 5.70 0.74 -12.67
C MET A 59 6.33 -0.51 -12.09
N HIS A 60 7.55 -0.44 -11.56
CA HIS A 60 8.21 -1.57 -10.92
C HIS A 60 7.43 -2.04 -9.69
N GLY A 61 6.94 -1.10 -8.86
CA GLY A 61 6.02 -1.40 -7.75
C GLY A 61 4.82 -2.21 -8.23
N LEU A 62 4.08 -1.70 -9.22
CA LEU A 62 2.89 -2.38 -9.72
C LEU A 62 3.22 -3.73 -10.39
N VAL A 63 4.11 -3.75 -11.38
CA VAL A 63 4.36 -4.92 -12.22
C VAL A 63 5.02 -6.06 -11.44
N MET A 64 5.98 -5.75 -10.56
CA MET A 64 6.75 -6.80 -9.86
C MET A 64 6.08 -7.29 -8.58
N TYR A 65 5.24 -6.46 -7.95
CA TYR A 65 4.67 -6.78 -6.63
C TYR A 65 3.14 -6.91 -6.63
N ALA A 66 2.42 -6.63 -7.73
CA ALA A 66 0.97 -6.80 -7.75
C ALA A 66 0.53 -8.24 -7.47
N ILE A 67 1.24 -9.24 -7.99
CA ILE A 67 0.92 -10.67 -7.77
C ILE A 67 0.96 -11.04 -6.29
N PRO A 68 2.09 -10.88 -5.56
CA PRO A 68 2.11 -11.20 -4.14
C PRO A 68 1.12 -10.33 -3.36
N SER A 69 0.95 -9.06 -3.72
CA SER A 69 -0.05 -8.18 -3.09
C SER A 69 -1.48 -8.66 -3.27
N LEU A 70 -1.82 -9.22 -4.43
CA LEU A 70 -3.15 -9.75 -4.71
C LEU A 70 -3.44 -10.98 -3.86
N LEU A 71 -2.49 -11.93 -3.82
CA LEU A 71 -2.61 -13.14 -2.98
C LEU A 71 -2.76 -12.78 -1.50
N LEU A 72 -1.96 -11.81 -1.04
CA LEU A 72 -2.06 -11.29 0.32
C LEU A 72 -3.37 -10.55 0.56
N GLY A 73 -3.88 -9.80 -0.41
CA GLY A 73 -5.19 -9.14 -0.35
C GLY A 73 -6.34 -10.13 -0.13
N VAL A 74 -6.32 -11.26 -0.84
CA VAL A 74 -7.29 -12.36 -0.65
C VAL A 74 -7.18 -12.92 0.78
N ALA A 75 -5.97 -13.24 1.24
CA ALA A 75 -5.76 -13.76 2.59
C ALA A 75 -6.20 -12.75 3.68
N LEU A 76 -5.90 -11.46 3.49
CA LEU A 76 -6.27 -10.39 4.40
C LEU A 76 -7.77 -10.27 4.59
N ILE A 77 -8.57 -10.45 3.52
CA ILE A 77 -10.03 -10.44 3.62
C ILE A 77 -10.51 -11.55 4.55
N PHE A 78 -10.03 -12.79 4.36
CA PHE A 78 -10.37 -13.90 5.25
C PHE A 78 -10.00 -13.62 6.72
N PHE A 79 -8.85 -13.00 6.96
CA PHE A 79 -8.44 -12.60 8.30
C PHE A 79 -9.35 -11.50 8.88
N LEU A 80 -9.73 -10.51 8.08
CA LEU A 80 -10.60 -9.41 8.51
C LEU A 80 -12.03 -9.87 8.77
N ASP A 81 -12.56 -10.78 7.95
CA ASP A 81 -13.88 -11.40 8.12
C ASP A 81 -13.97 -12.21 9.42
N ARG A 82 -12.87 -12.88 9.79
CA ARG A 82 -12.73 -13.56 11.11
C ARG A 82 -12.61 -12.60 12.29
N GLY A 83 -12.70 -11.29 12.07
CA GLY A 83 -12.79 -10.29 13.13
C GLY A 83 -11.45 -9.97 13.79
N VAL A 84 -10.33 -10.07 13.05
CA VAL A 84 -9.01 -9.70 13.55
C VAL A 84 -9.02 -8.29 14.17
N LEU A 85 -8.56 -8.22 15.42
CA LEU A 85 -8.47 -6.98 16.20
C LEU A 85 -7.37 -6.06 15.66
N LYS A 86 -7.56 -4.74 15.82
CA LYS A 86 -6.57 -3.69 15.46
C LYS A 86 -5.18 -3.97 16.06
N LYS A 87 -5.13 -4.54 17.27
CA LYS A 87 -3.88 -4.93 17.96
C LYS A 87 -3.01 -5.91 17.15
N LYS A 88 -3.61 -6.69 16.26
CA LYS A 88 -2.89 -7.67 15.41
C LYS A 88 -2.47 -7.11 14.05
N PHE A 89 -2.85 -5.87 13.70
CA PHE A 89 -2.51 -5.28 12.40
C PHE A 89 -1.00 -5.08 12.24
N ALA A 90 -0.31 -4.67 13.30
CA ALA A 90 1.15 -4.55 13.27
C ALA A 90 1.81 -5.89 12.94
N LEU A 91 1.39 -6.98 13.60
CA LEU A 91 1.90 -8.32 13.34
C LEU A 91 1.63 -8.77 11.90
N ILE A 92 0.41 -8.55 11.40
CA ILE A 92 0.06 -8.88 10.01
C ILE A 92 0.93 -8.09 9.04
N SER A 93 1.16 -6.79 9.31
CA SER A 93 1.98 -5.94 8.45
C SER A 93 3.43 -6.40 8.39
N ILE A 94 3.98 -6.86 9.53
CA ILE A 94 5.32 -7.47 9.60
C ILE A 94 5.38 -8.76 8.80
N LEU A 95 4.40 -9.65 8.93
CA LEU A 95 4.35 -10.91 8.18
C LEU A 95 4.24 -10.66 6.67
N VAL A 96 3.39 -9.72 6.26
CA VAL A 96 3.28 -9.32 4.86
C VAL A 96 4.59 -8.73 4.35
N ALA A 97 5.25 -7.89 5.14
CA ALA A 97 6.53 -7.32 4.76
C ALA A 97 7.60 -8.40 4.58
N LEU A 98 7.65 -9.41 5.44
CA LEU A 98 8.55 -10.56 5.26
C LEU A 98 8.30 -11.26 3.92
N VAL A 99 7.03 -11.53 3.57
CA VAL A 99 6.69 -12.16 2.28
C VAL A 99 7.12 -11.28 1.10
N MET A 100 6.86 -9.97 1.17
CA MET A 100 7.27 -9.03 0.12
C MET A 100 8.79 -8.94 -0.02
N THR A 101 9.52 -8.97 1.09
CA THR A 101 10.98 -8.96 1.08
C THR A 101 11.55 -10.25 0.51
N VAL A 102 11.01 -11.41 0.88
CA VAL A 102 11.42 -12.70 0.31
C VAL A 102 11.13 -12.74 -1.19
N TRP A 103 9.98 -12.21 -1.63
CA TRP A 103 9.65 -12.08 -3.04
C TRP A 103 10.64 -11.18 -3.80
N ALA A 104 11.00 -10.03 -3.21
CA ALA A 104 11.96 -9.10 -3.79
C ALA A 104 13.33 -9.75 -4.03
N VAL A 105 13.79 -10.56 -3.08
CA VAL A 105 15.10 -11.23 -3.15
C VAL A 105 15.05 -12.47 -4.05
N GLY A 106 13.98 -13.27 -3.98
CA GLY A 106 13.91 -14.57 -4.65
C GLY A 106 13.36 -14.54 -6.08
N THR A 107 12.58 -13.51 -6.44
CA THR A 107 11.91 -13.45 -7.75
C THR A 107 12.32 -12.22 -8.56
N VAL A 108 12.48 -11.08 -7.90
CA VAL A 108 12.73 -9.79 -8.56
C VAL A 108 14.23 -9.50 -8.69
N ASP A 109 15.09 -10.29 -8.04
CA ASP A 109 16.54 -10.06 -7.92
C ASP A 109 16.86 -8.61 -7.54
N PHE A 110 16.10 -8.06 -6.59
CA PHE A 110 16.21 -6.65 -6.22
C PHE A 110 17.56 -6.34 -5.59
N THR A 111 18.33 -5.45 -6.23
CA THR A 111 19.69 -5.06 -5.82
C THR A 111 19.73 -3.86 -4.86
N GLY A 112 18.58 -3.28 -4.54
CA GLY A 112 18.50 -2.13 -3.62
C GLY A 112 18.44 -2.52 -2.14
N SER A 113 18.04 -1.56 -1.30
CA SER A 113 17.95 -1.79 0.14
C SER A 113 16.76 -2.67 0.53
N ILE A 114 17.06 -3.89 0.98
CA ILE A 114 16.10 -4.85 1.55
C ILE A 114 15.36 -4.23 2.75
N ALA A 115 16.09 -3.50 3.60
CA ALA A 115 15.52 -2.82 4.76
C ALA A 115 14.48 -1.76 4.37
N LEU A 116 14.70 -1.06 3.25
CA LEU A 116 13.77 -0.07 2.72
C LEU A 116 12.48 -0.73 2.21
N ILE A 117 12.58 -1.83 1.45
CA ILE A 117 11.39 -2.60 1.03
C ILE A 117 10.60 -3.09 2.24
N PHE A 118 11.30 -3.66 3.22
CA PHE A 118 10.67 -4.18 4.43
C PHE A 118 9.92 -3.07 5.18
N GLY A 119 10.59 -1.95 5.47
CA GLY A 119 10.00 -0.82 6.18
C GLY A 119 8.80 -0.22 5.45
N LEU A 120 8.94 0.02 4.14
CA LEU A 120 7.84 0.52 3.31
C LEU A 120 6.65 -0.45 3.28
N SER A 121 6.91 -1.75 3.18
CA SER A 121 5.85 -2.77 3.18
C SER A 121 5.10 -2.80 4.51
N VAL A 122 5.82 -2.71 5.64
CA VAL A 122 5.18 -2.63 6.97
C VAL A 122 4.27 -1.42 7.06
N VAL A 123 4.78 -0.24 6.72
CA VAL A 123 4.02 1.01 6.84
C VAL A 123 2.82 1.01 5.90
N ALA A 124 3.03 0.64 4.63
CA ALA A 124 1.98 0.63 3.62
C ALA A 124 0.82 -0.30 3.99
N VAL A 125 1.13 -1.53 4.40
CA VAL A 125 0.11 -2.52 4.78
C VAL A 125 -0.61 -2.11 6.06
N TYR A 126 0.12 -1.55 7.03
CA TYR A 126 -0.49 -1.08 8.27
C TYR A 126 -1.50 0.05 8.03
N VAL A 127 -1.09 1.06 7.26
CA VAL A 127 -1.96 2.18 6.86
C VAL A 127 -3.14 1.67 6.04
N PHE A 128 -2.91 0.75 5.11
CA PHE A 128 -3.96 0.13 4.31
C PHE A 128 -4.99 -0.59 5.17
N LEU A 129 -4.56 -1.41 6.14
CA LEU A 129 -5.45 -2.12 7.07
C LEU A 129 -6.28 -1.17 7.94
N LEU A 130 -5.69 -0.07 8.40
CA LEU A 130 -6.43 0.98 9.10
C LEU A 130 -7.46 1.65 8.19
N TRP A 131 -7.14 1.87 6.92
CA TRP A 131 -8.01 2.54 5.96
C TRP A 131 -9.20 1.67 5.51
N ILE A 132 -8.98 0.38 5.25
CA ILE A 132 -10.05 -0.55 4.80
C ILE A 132 -10.94 -1.01 5.96
N THR A 133 -10.55 -0.80 7.21
CA THR A 133 -11.38 -1.18 8.36
C THR A 133 -12.14 0.01 8.95
N VAL A 134 -13.46 -0.09 8.97
CA VAL A 134 -14.32 0.97 9.53
C VAL A 134 -14.32 0.91 11.07
N PRO A 135 -14.09 2.02 11.78
CA PRO A 135 -14.28 2.11 13.24
C PRO A 135 -15.71 1.70 13.63
N MET A 136 -15.87 1.06 14.79
CA MET A 136 -17.20 0.65 15.26
C MET A 136 -18.17 1.83 15.40
N GLU A 137 -17.66 3.02 15.74
CA GLU A 137 -18.48 4.23 15.92
C GLU A 137 -19.12 4.75 14.63
N GLN A 138 -18.51 4.49 13.45
CA GLN A 138 -18.99 4.94 12.14
C GLN A 138 -19.97 3.94 11.49
N ARG A 139 -20.41 2.90 12.24
CA ARG A 139 -21.35 1.87 11.77
C ARG A 139 -22.82 2.26 11.86
N LYS A 140 -23.14 3.51 12.21
CA LYS A 140 -24.53 3.97 12.09
C LYS A 140 -24.86 3.99 10.60
N THR A 141 -25.84 3.18 10.22
CA THR A 141 -26.54 3.24 8.93
C THR A 141 -26.69 4.69 8.48
N ALA A 142 -26.58 4.95 7.18
CA ALA A 142 -26.88 6.27 6.66
C ALA A 142 -28.28 6.67 7.15
N LYS A 143 -28.37 7.72 8.00
CA LYS A 143 -29.62 8.22 8.59
C LYS A 143 -30.70 8.47 7.55
N LEU A 144 -30.33 8.63 6.28
CA LEU A 144 -31.21 8.68 5.11
C LEU A 144 -32.23 7.53 5.03
N PHE A 145 -31.93 6.32 5.53
CA PHE A 145 -32.88 5.21 5.53
C PHE A 145 -33.74 5.12 6.80
N ASP A 146 -33.32 5.76 7.89
CA ASP A 146 -34.14 5.84 9.12
C ASP A 146 -35.27 6.85 8.98
N GLU A 147 -35.12 7.86 8.11
CA GLU A 147 -36.17 8.83 7.79
C GLU A 147 -37.24 8.24 6.85
N LEU A 148 -36.87 7.33 5.96
CA LEU A 148 -37.79 6.59 5.07
C LEU A 148 -38.64 5.53 5.77
N ASN A 149 -38.18 5.01 6.92
CA ASN A 149 -38.95 4.06 7.74
C ASN A 149 -39.82 4.76 8.81
N LYS A 150 -39.84 6.10 8.83
CA LYS A 150 -40.66 6.91 9.75
C LYS A 150 -41.83 7.61 9.05
N SER A 151 -42.01 7.42 7.75
CA SER A 151 -43.18 7.90 6.99
C SER A 151 -44.21 6.81 6.82
#